data_AF-A0A452Z364-F1
#
_entry.id   AF-A0A452Z364-F1
#
_cell.length_a   1.000
_cell.length_b   1.000
_cell.length_c   1.000
_cell.angle_alpha   90.00
_cell.angle_beta   90.00
_cell.angle_gamma   90.00
#
_symmetry.space_group_name_H-M   'P 1'
#
loop_
_entity.id
_entity.type
_entity.pdbx_description
1 polymer ?
#
loop_
_entity_poly.entity_id
_entity_poly.type
_entity_poly.pdbx_seq_one_letter_code
_entity_poly.pdbx_strand_id
1 'polypeptide(L)'
;MEHSLLLKPISIIADNTTSTDGQVVVNEQSANLVKVLEDFDSDEYYSRVANHLGNMERSAVIGSFTEQRASWSRQPDNLRVR
;
A
#
# COMPACT_ATOMS: atom_id res chain seq x y z
N MET A 1 19.83 -2.46 7.48
CA MET A 1 18.88 -3.15 6.58
C MET A 1 19.11 -2.57 5.21
N GLU A 2 19.80 -3.32 4.37
CA GLU A 2 20.14 -2.92 3.00
C GLU A 2 19.02 -3.44 2.10
N HIS A 3 18.06 -2.58 1.78
CA HIS A 3 17.19 -2.83 0.62
C HIS A 3 18.04 -2.52 -0.61
N SER A 4 18.17 -3.46 -1.54
CA SER A 4 19.02 -3.25 -2.71
C SER A 4 18.28 -2.36 -3.72
N LEU A 5 18.58 -1.06 -3.66
CA LEU A 5 18.14 -0.10 -4.67
C LEU A 5 19.24 0.04 -5.72
N LEU A 6 18.96 -0.43 -6.93
CA LEU A 6 19.86 -0.26 -8.07
C LEU A 6 19.31 0.77 -9.05
N LEU A 7 20.17 1.68 -9.49
CA LEU A 7 19.87 2.55 -10.62
C LEU A 7 19.95 1.70 -11.89
N LYS A 8 18.81 1.56 -12.59
CA LYS A 8 18.73 0.84 -13.86
C LYS A 8 18.13 1.73 -14.95
N PRO A 9 18.61 1.62 -16.20
CA PRO A 9 18.02 2.32 -17.34
C PRO A 9 16.78 1.55 -17.82
N ILE A 10 15.60 2.15 -17.62
CA ILE A 10 14.31 1.50 -17.90
C ILE A 10 13.55 2.17 -19.06
N SER A 11 12.99 1.34 -19.94
CA SER A 11 12.07 1.72 -21.02
C SER A 11 10.77 0.90 -20.96
N ILE A 12 9.75 1.35 -21.68
CA ILE A 12 8.47 0.65 -21.84
C ILE A 12 8.29 0.29 -23.32
N ILE A 13 7.93 -0.96 -23.60
CA ILE A 13 7.55 -1.39 -24.96
C ILE A 13 6.15 -0.86 -25.27
N ALA A 14 6.02 -0.15 -26.39
CA ALA A 14 4.76 0.44 -26.86
C ALA A 14 4.64 0.26 -28.38
N ASP A 15 4.63 -0.99 -28.84
CA ASP A 15 4.67 -1.37 -30.25
C ASP A 15 3.36 -1.98 -30.77
N ASN A 16 2.29 -1.95 -29.96
CA ASN A 16 0.98 -2.55 -30.23
C ASN A 16 0.97 -4.08 -30.35
N THR A 17 2.05 -4.76 -29.96
CA THR A 17 2.05 -6.22 -29.86
C THR A 17 1.44 -6.63 -28.53
N THR A 18 0.23 -7.21 -28.55
CA THR A 18 -0.56 -7.49 -27.33
C THR A 18 0.20 -8.26 -26.23
N SER A 19 1.17 -9.11 -26.58
CA SER A 19 1.94 -9.86 -25.59
C SER A 19 3.02 -9.06 -24.87
N THR A 20 3.49 -7.95 -25.46
CA THR A 20 4.66 -7.18 -24.99
C THR A 20 4.36 -5.71 -24.75
N ASP A 21 3.22 -5.21 -25.23
CA ASP A 21 2.79 -3.83 -25.01
C ASP A 21 2.63 -3.56 -23.51
N GLY A 22 3.28 -2.51 -23.01
CA GLY A 22 3.34 -2.16 -21.60
C GLY A 22 4.44 -2.87 -20.80
N GLN A 23 5.21 -3.77 -21.41
CA GLN A 23 6.32 -4.44 -20.72
C GLN A 23 7.43 -3.44 -20.37
N VAL A 24 7.85 -3.48 -19.11
CA VAL A 24 8.98 -2.70 -18.60
C VAL A 24 10.27 -3.50 -18.82
N VAL A 25 11.24 -2.90 -19.50
CA VAL A 25 12.51 -3.55 -19.87
C VAL A 25 13.71 -2.70 -19.48
N VAL A 26 14.83 -3.36 -19.19
CA VAL A 26 16.13 -2.69 -19.07
C VAL A 26 16.65 -2.40 -20.47
N ASN A 27 16.92 -1.14 -20.78
CA ASN A 27 17.39 -0.70 -22.09
C ASN A 27 18.54 0.29 -21.94
N GLU A 28 19.76 -0.15 -22.22
CA GLU A 28 20.99 0.66 -22.08
C GLU A 28 21.14 1.75 -23.17
N GLN A 29 20.29 1.77 -24.22
CA GLN A 29 20.49 2.63 -25.38
C GLN A 29 19.70 3.94 -25.33
N SER A 30 18.49 3.97 -24.77
CA SER A 30 17.61 5.15 -24.81
C SER A 30 16.60 5.21 -23.66
N ALA A 31 17.08 5.06 -22.43
CA ALA A 31 16.23 4.93 -21.25
C ALA A 31 16.54 5.95 -20.15
N ASN A 32 15.54 6.15 -19.30
CA ASN A 32 15.68 6.95 -18.08
C ASN A 32 16.23 6.08 -16.95
N LEU A 33 17.20 6.63 -16.19
CA LEU A 33 17.69 5.98 -14.98
C LEU A 33 16.66 6.10 -13.86
N VAL A 34 16.21 4.97 -13.35
CA VAL A 34 15.28 4.88 -12.23
C VAL A 34 15.84 3.96 -11.15
N LYS A 35 15.49 4.23 -9.89
CA LYS A 35 15.85 3.35 -8.78
C LYS A 35 14.87 2.18 -8.75
N VAL A 36 15.40 0.98 -8.96
CA VAL A 36 14.65 -0.28 -8.90
C VAL A 36 15.00 -0.98 -7.60
N LEU A 37 13.98 -1.42 -6.87
CA LEU A 37 14.12 -2.29 -5.71
C LEU A 37 14.28 -3.73 -6.19
N GLU A 38 15.48 -4.29 -6.07
CA GLU A 38 15.73 -5.69 -6.46
C GLU A 38 15.39 -6.67 -5.35
N ASP A 39 15.70 -6.31 -4.11
CA ASP A 39 15.49 -7.17 -2.95
C ASP A 39 15.06 -6.36 -1.73
N PHE A 40 14.21 -6.98 -0.92
CA PHE A 40 13.75 -6.45 0.35
C PHE A 40 13.30 -7.56 1.28
N ASP A 41 13.38 -7.32 2.59
CA ASP A 41 12.83 -8.23 3.59
C ASP A 41 11.30 -8.19 3.57
N SER A 42 10.70 -9.24 2.99
CA SER A 42 9.25 -9.37 2.87
C SER A 42 8.55 -9.48 4.23
N ASP A 43 9.17 -10.19 5.19
CA ASP A 43 8.57 -10.45 6.50
C ASP A 43 8.55 -9.17 7.33
N GLU A 44 9.62 -8.39 7.27
CA GLU A 44 9.69 -7.08 7.91
C GLU A 44 8.65 -6.12 7.32
N TYR A 45 8.56 -6.03 5.99
CA TYR A 45 7.64 -5.11 5.34
C TYR A 45 6.18 -5.50 5.59
N TYR A 46 5.88 -6.80 5.51
CA TYR A 46 4.57 -7.34 5.88
C TYR A 46 4.22 -7.02 7.33
N SER A 47 5.15 -7.26 8.27
CA SER A 47 4.94 -6.98 9.69
C SER A 47 4.67 -5.49 9.94
N ARG A 48 5.40 -4.59 9.28
CA ARG A 48 5.17 -3.14 9.37
C ARG A 48 3.76 -2.77 8.90
N VAL A 49 3.31 -3.28 7.76
CA VAL A 49 1.98 -3.02 7.22
C VAL A 49 0.89 -3.62 8.13
N ALA A 50 1.04 -4.88 8.55
CA ALA A 50 0.09 -5.55 9.43
C ALA A 50 -0.05 -4.83 10.78
N ASN A 51 1.07 -4.39 11.38
CA ASN A 51 1.05 -3.60 12.62
C ASN A 51 0.40 -2.23 12.43
N HIS A 52 0.62 -1.58 11.28
CA HIS A 52 -0.03 -0.32 10.95
C HIS A 52 -1.55 -0.49 10.80
N LEU A 53 -1.99 -1.55 10.12
CA LEU A 53 -3.40 -1.88 9.94
C LEU A 53 -4.06 -2.44 11.21
N GLY A 54 -3.31 -3.07 12.11
CA GLY A 54 -3.79 -3.53 13.41
C GLY A 54 -3.90 -2.42 14.45
N ASN A 55 -3.32 -1.24 14.19
CA ASN A 55 -3.42 -0.10 15.10
C ASN A 55 -4.82 0.53 15.04
N MET A 56 -5.65 0.18 16.03
CA MET A 56 -7.05 0.60 16.18
C MET A 56 -7.27 2.11 16.23
N GLU A 57 -6.23 2.93 16.43
CA GLU A 57 -6.34 4.39 16.36
C GLU A 57 -6.27 4.94 14.92
N ARG A 58 -5.84 4.14 13.93
CA ARG A 58 -5.50 4.63 12.58
C ARG A 58 -6.11 3.85 11.44
N SER A 59 -6.37 2.57 11.63
CA SER A 59 -7.29 1.85 10.76
C SER A 59 -8.70 2.21 11.20
N ALA A 60 -9.62 2.38 10.25
CA ALA A 60 -11.02 2.16 10.51
C ALA A 60 -11.19 0.66 10.82
N VAL A 61 -10.59 0.20 11.92
CA VAL A 61 -11.03 -1.00 12.58
C VAL A 61 -12.46 -0.67 12.88
N ILE A 62 -13.34 -1.29 12.11
CA ILE A 62 -14.72 -1.43 12.50
C ILE A 62 -14.59 -2.06 13.89
N GLY A 63 -14.68 -1.24 14.94
CA GLY A 63 -14.78 -1.74 16.31
C GLY A 63 -15.78 -2.88 16.25
N SER A 64 -15.58 -3.94 17.02
CA SER A 64 -16.39 -5.15 16.91
C SER A 64 -17.85 -4.75 16.71
N PHE A 65 -18.59 -5.41 15.84
CA PHE A 65 -19.96 -4.99 15.51
C PHE A 65 -20.80 -4.64 16.76
N THR A 66 -20.52 -5.31 17.88
CA THR A 66 -20.99 -4.99 19.24
C THR A 66 -20.63 -3.58 19.73
N GLU A 67 -19.36 -3.17 19.70
CA GLU A 67 -18.88 -1.83 20.10
C GLU A 67 -19.47 -0.73 19.22
N GLN A 68 -19.49 -0.93 17.90
CA GLN A 68 -20.11 0.05 16.99
C GLN A 68 -21.62 0.16 17.17
N ARG A 69 -22.31 -0.98 17.30
CA ARG A 69 -23.73 -1.00 17.62
C ARG A 69 -24.00 -0.29 18.95
N ALA A 70 -23.16 -0.48 19.98
CA ALA A 70 -23.29 0.23 21.25
C ALA A 70 -23.13 1.74 21.09
N SER A 71 -22.17 2.20 20.27
CA SER A 71 -22.00 3.62 19.96
C SER A 71 -23.19 4.20 19.20
N TRP A 72 -23.73 3.50 18.18
CA TRP A 72 -24.89 3.97 17.41
C TRP A 72 -26.20 3.95 18.20
N SER A 73 -26.33 3.00 19.13
CA SER A 73 -27.52 2.88 19.98
C SER A 73 -27.49 3.89 21.14
N ARG A 74 -26.35 4.53 21.40
CA ARG A 74 -26.24 5.55 22.44
C ARG A 74 -26.89 6.83 21.95
N GLN A 75 -28.04 7.19 22.54
CA GLN A 75 -28.69 8.46 22.24
C GLN A 75 -27.73 9.62 22.52
N PRO A 76 -27.62 10.59 21.60
CA PRO A 76 -26.77 11.75 21.81
C PRO A 76 -27.34 12.57 22.99
N ASP A 77 -26.44 13.08 23.84
CA ASP A 77 -26.81 13.71 25.12
C ASP A 77 -27.72 14.95 24.95
N ASN A 78 -27.74 15.53 23.76
CA ASN A 78 -28.62 16.65 23.38
C ASN A 78 -30.11 16.27 23.26
N LEU A 79 -30.47 14.97 23.31
CA LEU A 79 -31.87 14.52 23.35
C LEU A 79 -32.35 14.21 24.78
N ARG A 80 -31.49 14.35 25.80
CA ARG A 80 -31.87 14.31 27.22
C ARG A 80 -32.22 15.71 27.76
N VAL A 81 -33.17 16.40 27.11
CA VAL A 81 -33.85 17.54 27.74
C VAL A 81 -35.20 17.05 28.23
N ARG A 82 -35.48 17.33 29.51
CA ARG A 82 -36.69 16.96 30.27
C ARG A 82 -37.98 17.40 29.60
#